data_AF-A0A1H4JNM6-F1
#
_entry.id   AF-A0A1H4JNM6-F1
#
_cell.length_a   1.000
_cell.length_b   1.000
_cell.length_c   1.000
_cell.angle_alpha   90.00
_cell.angle_beta   90.00
_cell.angle_gamma   90.00
#
_symmetry.space_group_name_H-M   'P 1'
#
loop_
_entity.id
_entity.type
_entity.pdbx_description
1 polymer ?
#
loop_
_entity_poly.entity_id
_entity_poly.type
_entity_poly.pdbx_seq_one_letter_code
_entity_poly.pdbx_strand_id
1 'polypeptide(L)'
;MFRTLNVVAILALIGAAIYAYSIKYETILFAEQILKMKNANQQERDQIAMMRAEFAHLIRPGRIQALADKHLDLKQLSIDQIVQPQDLPERAPWVDSIGKKLDLLGLGEATPMPRDVTGSTRGAATPKQNAEAR
;
A
#
# COMPACT_ATOMS: atom_id res chain seq x y z
N MET A 1 -20.58 0.83 -75.70
CA MET A 1 -21.26 0.68 -74.39
C MET A 1 -20.74 -0.53 -73.59
N PHE A 2 -20.68 -1.76 -74.14
CA PHE A 2 -20.11 -2.91 -73.40
C PHE A 2 -18.62 -2.78 -73.03
N ARG A 3 -17.81 -2.12 -73.85
CA ARG A 3 -16.37 -1.90 -73.57
C ARG A 3 -16.12 -1.08 -72.31
N THR A 4 -16.89 -0.01 -72.06
CA THR A 4 -16.74 0.80 -70.85
C THR A 4 -17.17 0.04 -69.61
N LEU A 5 -18.22 -0.78 -69.72
CA LEU A 5 -18.72 -1.61 -68.63
C LEU A 5 -17.70 -2.69 -68.23
N ASN A 6 -17.01 -3.30 -69.20
CA ASN A 6 -15.91 -4.23 -68.95
C ASN A 6 -14.72 -3.57 -68.26
N VAL A 7 -14.35 -2.35 -68.66
CA VAL A 7 -13.25 -1.60 -68.02
C VAL A 7 -13.58 -1.30 -66.56
N VAL A 8 -14.83 -0.89 -66.28
CA VAL A 8 -15.29 -0.67 -64.90
C VAL A 8 -15.29 -1.98 -64.10
N ALA A 9 -15.71 -3.09 -64.69
CA ALA A 9 -15.70 -4.39 -64.03
C ALA A 9 -14.27 -4.85 -63.68
N ILE A 10 -13.31 -4.65 -64.58
CA ILE A 10 -11.89 -4.96 -64.34
C ILE A 10 -11.34 -4.07 -63.23
N LEU A 11 -11.64 -2.76 -63.25
CA LEU A 11 -11.23 -1.84 -62.18
C LEU A 11 -11.83 -2.22 -60.83
N ALA A 12 -13.10 -2.62 -60.80
CA ALA A 12 -13.76 -3.09 -59.59
C ALA A 12 -13.09 -4.36 -59.03
N LEU A 13 -12.72 -5.31 -59.92
CA LEU A 13 -12.04 -6.54 -59.55
C LEU A 13 -10.63 -6.28 -58.99
N ILE A 14 -9.86 -5.40 -59.64
CA ILE A 14 -8.54 -4.98 -59.16
C ILE A 14 -8.67 -4.26 -57.80
N GLY A 15 -9.65 -3.36 -57.66
CA GLY A 15 -9.92 -2.66 -56.40
C GLY A 15 -10.26 -3.61 -55.25
N ALA A 16 -11.10 -4.62 -55.49
CA ALA A 16 -11.43 -5.64 -54.51
C ALA A 16 -10.20 -6.47 -54.09
N ALA A 17 -9.34 -6.83 -55.05
CA ALA A 17 -8.11 -7.56 -54.77
C ALA A 17 -7.12 -6.75 -53.91
N ILE A 18 -6.93 -5.45 -54.23
CA ILE A 18 -6.10 -4.55 -53.44
C ILE A 18 -6.67 -4.40 -52.03
N TYR A 19 -7.97 -4.16 -51.90
CA TYR A 19 -8.63 -3.99 -50.60
C TYR A 19 -8.47 -5.23 -49.70
N ALA A 20 -8.70 -6.42 -50.26
CA ALA A 20 -8.52 -7.68 -49.53
C ALA A 20 -7.05 -7.88 -49.08
N TYR A 21 -6.09 -7.49 -49.92
CA TYR A 21 -4.68 -7.57 -49.58
C TYR A 21 -4.29 -6.60 -48.46
N SER A 22 -4.81 -5.36 -48.49
CA SER A 22 -4.56 -4.37 -47.44
C SER A 22 -5.05 -4.84 -46.07
N ILE A 23 -6.24 -5.46 -45.99
CA ILE A 23 -6.77 -6.04 -44.74
C ILE A 23 -5.84 -7.14 -44.19
N LYS A 24 -5.32 -8.00 -45.07
CA LYS A 24 -4.38 -9.04 -44.68
C LYS A 24 -3.07 -8.46 -44.13
N TYR A 25 -2.60 -7.34 -44.67
CA TYR A 25 -1.33 -6.75 -44.27
C TYR A 25 -1.41 -6.00 -42.94
N GLU A 26 -2.50 -5.27 -42.72
CA GLU A 26 -2.78 -4.58 -41.44
C GLU A 26 -2.76 -5.57 -40.27
N THR A 27 -3.44 -6.72 -40.42
CA THR A 27 -3.55 -7.72 -39.35
C THR A 27 -2.22 -8.38 -38.97
N ILE A 28 -1.30 -8.56 -39.94
CA ILE A 28 0.02 -9.16 -39.68
C ILE A 28 0.89 -8.21 -38.84
N LEU A 29 0.88 -6.91 -39.16
CA LEU A 29 1.68 -5.93 -38.42
C LEU A 29 1.21 -5.75 -36.97
N PHE A 30 -0.12 -5.75 -36.74
CA PHE A 30 -0.65 -5.69 -35.37
C PHE A 30 -0.37 -6.98 -34.58
N ALA A 31 -0.42 -8.15 -35.22
CA ALA A 31 -0.10 -9.41 -34.57
C ALA A 31 1.36 -9.47 -34.09
N GLU A 32 2.30 -8.98 -34.90
CA GLU A 32 3.72 -8.89 -34.50
C GLU A 32 3.94 -7.94 -33.31
N GLN A 33 3.24 -6.80 -33.28
CA GLN A 33 3.34 -5.85 -32.17
C GLN A 33 2.78 -6.44 -30.87
N ILE A 34 1.63 -7.11 -30.93
CA ILE A 34 1.04 -7.80 -29.78
C ILE A 34 2.00 -8.88 -29.25
N LEU A 35 2.64 -9.63 -30.15
CA LEU A 35 3.61 -10.66 -29.75
C LEU A 35 4.82 -10.05 -29.05
N LYS A 36 5.38 -8.95 -29.58
CA LYS A 36 6.49 -8.22 -28.93
C LYS A 36 6.11 -7.72 -27.55
N MET A 37 4.94 -7.09 -27.41
CA MET A 37 4.47 -6.58 -26.11
C MET A 37 4.19 -7.70 -25.11
N LYS A 38 3.62 -8.83 -25.57
CA LYS A 38 3.41 -10.00 -24.73
C LYS A 38 4.73 -10.58 -24.23
N ASN A 39 5.75 -10.66 -25.09
CA ASN A 39 7.06 -11.15 -24.70
C ASN A 39 7.74 -10.22 -23.67
N ALA A 40 7.65 -8.90 -23.86
CA ALA A 40 8.15 -7.94 -22.88
C ALA A 40 7.45 -8.09 -21.52
N ASN A 41 6.11 -8.23 -21.52
CA ASN A 41 5.34 -8.42 -20.29
C ASN A 41 5.72 -9.72 -19.55
N GLN A 42 6.00 -10.80 -20.28
CA GLN A 42 6.46 -12.05 -19.68
C GLN A 42 7.85 -11.90 -19.05
N GLN A 43 8.78 -11.21 -19.72
CA GLN A 43 10.10 -10.95 -19.13
C GLN A 43 10.02 -10.13 -17.84
N GLU A 44 9.15 -9.12 -17.79
CA GLU A 44 8.92 -8.34 -16.57
C GLU A 44 8.34 -9.21 -15.44
N ARG A 45 7.40 -10.11 -15.76
CA ARG A 45 6.82 -11.05 -14.79
C ARG A 45 7.86 -12.01 -14.23
N ASP A 46 8.74 -12.52 -15.07
CA ASP A 46 9.83 -13.42 -14.66
C ASP A 46 10.81 -12.69 -13.71
N GLN A 47 11.13 -11.43 -13.98
CA GLN A 47 11.94 -10.60 -13.08
C GLN A 47 11.26 -10.39 -11.72
N ILE A 48 9.95 -10.11 -11.71
CA ILE A 48 9.18 -9.99 -10.47
C ILE A 48 9.15 -11.31 -9.71
N ALA A 49 9.02 -12.45 -10.40
CA ALA A 49 9.03 -13.77 -9.78
C ALA A 49 10.39 -14.05 -9.12
N MET A 50 11.49 -13.71 -9.79
CA MET A 50 12.84 -13.82 -9.24
C MET A 50 13.01 -12.95 -7.99
N MET A 51 12.65 -11.66 -8.05
CA MET A 51 12.72 -10.76 -6.89
C MET A 51 11.85 -11.25 -5.72
N ARG A 52 10.67 -11.80 -5.99
CA ARG A 52 9.81 -12.40 -4.95
C ARG A 52 10.45 -13.64 -4.34
N ALA A 53 11.14 -14.46 -5.13
CA ALA A 53 11.87 -15.62 -4.62
C ALA A 53 13.05 -15.18 -3.72
N GLU A 54 13.79 -14.15 -4.11
CA GLU A 54 14.83 -13.55 -3.29
C GLU A 54 14.27 -12.96 -2.00
N PHE A 55 13.16 -12.23 -2.09
CA PHE A 55 12.49 -11.69 -0.91
C PHE A 55 12.04 -12.81 0.03
N ALA A 56 11.39 -13.85 -0.49
CA ALA A 56 10.99 -15.03 0.28
C ALA A 56 12.20 -15.72 0.97
N HIS A 57 13.36 -15.72 0.31
CA HIS A 57 14.60 -16.24 0.88
C HIS A 57 15.14 -15.34 2.01
N LEU A 58 15.01 -14.01 1.88
CA LEU A 58 15.42 -13.04 2.89
C LEU A 58 14.54 -13.07 4.14
N ILE A 59 13.21 -13.20 3.97
CA ILE A 59 12.25 -13.20 5.09
C ILE A 59 12.09 -14.55 5.78
N ARG A 60 12.93 -15.54 5.46
CA ARG A 60 12.78 -16.90 5.98
C ARG A 60 12.78 -16.87 7.52
N PRO A 61 11.70 -17.30 8.19
CA PRO A 61 11.48 -17.02 9.62
C PRO A 61 12.58 -17.60 10.50
N GLY A 62 13.12 -18.78 10.17
CA GLY A 62 14.24 -19.36 10.89
C GLY A 62 15.53 -18.51 10.85
N ARG A 63 15.76 -17.76 9.76
CA ARG A 63 16.91 -16.84 9.66
C ARG A 63 16.71 -15.60 10.51
N ILE A 64 15.50 -15.03 10.48
CA ILE A 64 15.16 -13.84 11.30
C ILE A 64 15.24 -14.21 12.79
N GLN A 65 14.74 -15.38 13.17
CA GLN A 65 14.76 -15.83 14.55
C GLN A 65 16.18 -16.12 15.05
N ALA A 66 17.02 -16.78 14.26
CA ALA A 66 18.44 -16.97 14.61
C ALA A 66 19.21 -15.63 14.73
N LEU A 67 18.83 -14.61 13.95
CA LEU A 67 19.42 -13.27 14.06
C LEU A 67 18.91 -12.50 15.28
N ALA A 68 17.62 -12.65 15.59
CA ALA A 68 17.02 -12.13 16.81
C ALA A 68 17.74 -12.74 18.02
N ASP A 69 17.74 -14.07 18.18
CA ASP A 69 18.36 -14.77 19.31
C ASP A 69 19.84 -14.38 19.54
N LYS A 70 20.57 -14.04 18.47
CA LYS A 70 22.00 -13.67 18.56
C LYS A 70 22.24 -12.20 18.91
N HIS A 71 21.36 -11.28 18.48
CA HIS A 71 21.63 -9.83 18.55
C HIS A 71 20.63 -9.05 19.38
N LEU A 72 19.44 -9.58 19.61
CA LEU A 72 18.40 -9.02 20.45
C LEU A 72 17.99 -10.09 21.46
N ASP A 73 18.03 -9.77 22.75
CA ASP A 73 17.58 -10.66 23.83
C ASP A 73 16.03 -10.75 23.85
N LEU A 74 15.44 -11.00 22.67
CA LEU A 74 14.01 -11.06 22.39
C LEU A 74 13.52 -12.45 22.72
N LYS A 75 12.52 -12.52 23.60
CA LYS A 75 11.84 -13.76 23.93
C LYS A 75 10.92 -14.15 22.78
N GLN A 76 10.96 -15.42 22.36
CA GLN A 76 10.06 -15.96 21.35
C GLN A 76 8.59 -15.70 21.72
N LEU A 77 7.79 -15.25 20.74
CA LEU A 77 6.38 -14.96 20.91
C LEU A 77 5.65 -16.22 21.41
N SER A 78 5.26 -16.23 22.68
CA SER A 78 4.47 -17.32 23.27
C SER A 78 3.02 -17.24 22.80
N ILE A 79 2.38 -18.39 22.58
CA ILE A 79 0.95 -18.47 22.18
C ILE A 79 0.04 -17.74 23.19
N ASP A 80 0.42 -17.74 24.47
CA ASP A 80 -0.30 -17.02 25.53
C ASP A 80 -0.28 -15.49 25.37
N GLN A 81 0.59 -14.93 24.53
CA GLN A 81 0.66 -13.48 24.24
C GLN A 81 -0.25 -13.05 23.09
N ILE A 82 -0.88 -14.01 22.39
CA ILE A 82 -1.82 -13.75 21.31
C ILE A 82 -3.22 -13.62 21.92
N VAL A 83 -3.56 -12.41 22.34
CA VAL A 83 -4.88 -12.06 22.90
C VAL A 83 -5.66 -11.18 21.93
N GLN A 84 -6.98 -11.33 21.91
CA GLN A 84 -7.84 -10.44 21.16
C GLN A 84 -7.84 -9.04 21.79
N PRO A 85 -8.07 -7.97 21.01
CA PRO A 85 -8.10 -6.60 21.53
C PRO A 85 -8.98 -6.40 22.77
N GLN A 86 -10.06 -7.16 22.89
CA GLN A 86 -10.97 -7.12 24.04
C GLN A 86 -10.44 -7.80 25.32
N ASP A 87 -9.43 -8.67 25.20
CA ASP A 87 -8.84 -9.42 26.33
C ASP A 87 -7.59 -8.73 26.88
N LEU A 88 -7.25 -7.53 26.38
CA LEU A 88 -6.13 -6.75 26.89
C LEU A 88 -6.48 -6.22 28.30
N PRO A 89 -5.59 -6.41 29.29
CA PRO A 89 -5.73 -5.74 30.58
C PRO A 89 -5.85 -4.23 30.36
N GLU A 90 -6.76 -3.58 31.09
CA GLU A 90 -6.82 -2.12 31.08
C GLU A 90 -5.45 -1.55 31.41
N ARG A 91 -5.02 -0.56 30.62
CA ARG A 91 -3.75 0.14 30.82
C ARG A 91 -3.69 0.60 32.26
N ALA A 92 -2.72 0.08 33.02
CA ALA A 92 -2.53 0.46 34.41
C ALA A 92 -2.52 2.00 34.51
N PRO A 93 -3.27 2.60 35.46
CA PRO A 93 -3.29 4.04 35.62
C PRO A 93 -1.85 4.51 35.78
N TRP A 94 -1.46 5.53 35.01
CA TRP A 94 -0.13 6.12 35.10
C TRP A 94 -0.04 6.82 36.46
N VAL A 95 0.43 6.09 37.47
CA VAL A 95 0.66 6.65 38.80
C VAL A 95 1.97 7.41 38.71
N ASP A 96 1.89 8.73 38.61
CA ASP A 96 3.04 9.60 38.77
C ASP A 96 3.57 9.45 40.21
N SER A 97 4.48 8.49 40.37
CA SER A 97 5.12 8.19 41.63
C SER A 97 5.96 9.37 42.13
N ILE A 98 6.31 10.31 41.25
CA ILE A 98 7.02 11.54 41.61
C ILE A 98 6.01 12.51 42.20
N GLY A 99 4.93 12.85 41.49
CA GLY A 99 3.84 13.71 42.00
C GLY A 99 3.28 13.24 43.36
N LYS A 100 3.05 11.93 43.53
CA LYS A 100 2.57 11.37 44.81
C LYS A 100 3.58 11.51 45.96
N LYS A 101 4.88 11.42 45.67
CA LYS A 101 5.93 11.64 46.68
C LYS A 101 6.08 13.12 47.02
N LEU A 102 5.94 14.03 46.05
CA LEU A 102 5.99 15.48 46.31
C LEU A 102 4.82 15.94 47.18
N ASP A 103 3.63 15.41 46.95
CA ASP A 103 2.43 15.69 47.75
C ASP A 103 2.60 15.21 49.20
N LEU A 104 3.13 13.99 49.38
CA LEU A 104 3.46 13.43 50.70
C LEU A 104 4.55 14.21 51.44
N LEU A 105 5.43 14.90 50.72
CA LEU A 105 6.48 15.76 51.29
C LEU A 105 5.98 17.19 51.58
N GLY A 106 4.70 17.49 51.35
CA GLY A 106 4.11 18.81 51.59
C GLY A 106 4.62 19.89 50.63
N LEU A 107 5.21 19.50 49.49
CA LEU A 107 5.76 20.38 48.46
C LEU A 107 4.78 20.60 47.30
N GLY A 108 3.53 20.15 47.45
CA GLY A 108 2.49 20.16 46.41
C GLY A 108 1.75 21.48 46.23
N GLU A 109 1.94 22.48 47.10
CA GLU A 109 1.32 23.80 46.93
C GLU A 109 2.05 24.56 45.81
N ALA A 110 1.40 24.63 44.65
CA ALA A 110 1.91 25.27 43.45
C ALA A 110 2.25 26.75 43.72
N THR A 111 3.53 27.10 43.68
CA THR A 111 3.94 28.48 43.44
C THR A 111 3.38 28.87 42.06
N PRO A 112 2.53 29.91 41.93
CA PRO A 112 1.95 30.28 40.65
C PRO A 112 3.06 30.83 39.74
N MET A 113 3.61 29.97 38.87
CA MET A 113 4.52 30.39 37.82
C MET A 113 3.71 31.02 36.68
N PRO A 114 4.18 32.15 36.10
CA PRO A 114 3.54 32.74 34.92
C PRO A 114 3.57 31.72 33.78
N ARG A 115 2.40 31.40 33.23
CA ARG A 115 2.29 30.57 32.02
C ARG A 115 2.62 31.45 30.81
N ASP A 116 3.89 31.50 30.44
CA ASP A 116 4.25 31.91 29.09
C ASP A 116 3.90 30.76 28.14
N VAL A 117 2.70 30.89 27.55
CA VAL A 117 2.22 30.05 26.46
C VAL A 117 3.06 30.35 25.23
N THR A 118 4.08 29.52 24.98
CA THR A 118 4.69 29.41 23.66
C THR A 118 4.69 27.95 23.23
N GLY A 119 3.87 27.65 22.23
CA GLY A 119 4.10 26.58 21.27
C GLY A 119 3.59 25.18 21.62
N SER A 120 2.34 24.87 21.25
CA SER A 120 2.09 23.75 20.33
C SER A 120 0.62 23.75 19.92
N THR A 121 0.42 23.97 18.63
CA THR A 121 -0.85 23.86 17.91
C THR A 121 -1.37 22.42 17.96
N ARG A 122 -2.64 22.25 18.31
CA ARG A 122 -3.65 21.60 17.46
C ARG A 122 -5.01 21.76 18.11
N GLY A 123 -5.77 22.73 17.61
CA GLY A 123 -7.20 22.81 17.87
C GLY A 123 -7.87 21.54 17.38
N ALA A 124 -8.65 20.92 18.27
CA ALA A 124 -9.86 20.22 17.91
C ALA A 124 -10.93 20.80 18.83
N ALA A 125 -11.71 21.72 18.27
CA ALA A 125 -12.81 22.36 18.95
C ALA A 125 -13.88 21.32 19.30
N THR A 126 -14.23 21.20 20.58
CA THR A 126 -15.49 20.62 21.00
C THR A 126 -16.48 21.78 21.21
N PRO A 127 -17.53 21.93 20.38
CA PRO A 127 -18.56 22.91 20.66
C PRO A 127 -19.36 22.47 21.88
N LYS A 128 -19.69 23.49 22.66
CA LYS A 128 -20.32 23.47 23.99
C LYS A 128 -21.58 22.61 24.08
N GLN A 129 -21.62 21.84 25.15
CA GLN A 129 -22.81 21.37 25.83
C GLN A 129 -23.66 22.56 26.28
N ASN A 130 -24.92 22.61 25.86
CA ASN A 130 -25.97 23.44 26.44
C ASN A 130 -27.26 22.61 26.43
N ALA A 131 -27.74 22.24 27.62
CA ALA A 131 -29.14 22.32 28.06
C ALA A 131 -29.35 21.35 29.22
N GLU A 132 -29.28 21.89 30.43
CA GLU A 132 -30.04 21.39 31.57
C GLU A 132 -31.55 21.56 31.31
N ALA A 133 -32.32 20.80 32.08
CA ALA A 133 -33.71 21.03 32.51
C ALA A 133 -34.86 20.39 31.70
N ARG A 134 -35.49 19.44 32.41
CA ARG A 134 -36.88 18.93 32.34
C ARG A 134 -37.16 17.69 31.49
#